data_AF-A0A1E5UKW4-F1
#
_entry.id   AF-A0A1E5UKW4-F1
#
_cell.length_a   1.000
_cell.length_b   1.000
_cell.length_c   1.000
_cell.angle_alpha   90.00
_cell.angle_beta   90.00
_cell.angle_gamma   90.00
#
_symmetry.space_group_name_H-M   'P 1'
#
loop_
_entity.id
_entity.type
_entity.pdbx_description
1 polymer ?
#
loop_
_entity_poly.entity_id
_entity_poly.type
_entity_poly.pdbx_seq_one_letter_code
_entity_poly.pdbx_strand_id
1 'polypeptide(L)'
;MLLLSLAIMCGAGGTLTALDNLGQIGQSLGYPAKTINTFVSHSSIWSYAGRVASGFTSEILLSRYKFPRTLVLTAVLLLSCVGHLLIAFSVPQSLYVASIITGFCLGALWPLVYAIISEVFGLKYYSTLFNVGTVASPIGAYLLNVRAAGYLYDVEAARQHGGTLAGVDKTCKGVCSASRSRS
;
A
#
# COMPACT_ATOMS: atom_id res chain seq x y z
N MET A 1 11.99 -7.42 -17.79
CA MET A 1 10.65 -6.80 -17.66
C MET A 1 9.72 -7.56 -16.75
N LEU A 2 9.52 -8.87 -16.95
CA LEU A 2 8.65 -9.69 -16.09
C LEU A 2 8.90 -9.51 -14.58
N LEU A 3 10.16 -9.57 -14.12
CA LEU A 3 10.51 -9.38 -12.71
C LEU A 3 10.13 -7.99 -12.18
N LEU A 4 10.33 -6.94 -12.97
CA LEU A 4 9.95 -5.58 -12.58
C LEU A 4 8.43 -5.43 -12.53
N SER A 5 7.71 -5.99 -13.50
CA SER A 5 6.24 -6.03 -13.50
C SER A 5 5.67 -6.79 -12.30
N LEU A 6 6.28 -7.92 -11.91
CA LEU A 6 5.92 -8.68 -10.71
C LEU A 6 6.16 -7.85 -9.44
N ALA A 7 7.31 -7.16 -9.36
CA ALA A 7 7.64 -6.29 -8.23
C ALA A 7 6.67 -5.10 -8.13
N ILE A 8 6.27 -4.49 -9.25
CA ILE A 8 5.26 -3.42 -9.28
C ILE A 8 3.89 -3.97 -8.85
N MET A 9 3.49 -5.13 -9.38
CA MET A 9 2.21 -5.76 -9.03
C MET A 9 2.12 -6.04 -7.51
N CYS A 10 3.17 -6.62 -6.93
CA CYS A 10 3.21 -6.92 -5.50
C CYS A 10 3.34 -5.65 -4.65
N GLY A 11 4.29 -4.77 -4.99
CA GLY A 11 4.60 -3.57 -4.21
C GLY A 11 3.55 -2.49 -4.32
N ALA A 12 3.27 -2.02 -5.53
CA ALA A 12 2.26 -1.00 -5.78
C ALA A 12 0.86 -1.53 -5.51
N GLY A 13 0.53 -2.75 -5.97
CA GLY A 13 -0.77 -3.36 -5.74
C GLY A 13 -1.09 -3.57 -4.25
N GLY A 14 -0.15 -4.10 -3.46
CA GLY A 14 -0.32 -4.28 -2.02
C GLY A 14 -0.48 -2.96 -1.27
N THR A 15 0.43 -2.02 -1.52
CA THR A 15 0.41 -0.71 -0.84
C THR A 15 -0.84 0.10 -1.23
N LEU A 16 -1.27 0.05 -2.49
CA LEU A 16 -2.49 0.70 -2.95
C LEU A 16 -3.74 0.06 -2.32
N THR A 17 -3.78 -1.27 -2.23
CA THR A 17 -4.88 -1.98 -1.55
C THR A 17 -5.01 -1.57 -0.09
N ALA A 18 -3.88 -1.44 0.62
CA ALA A 18 -3.88 -1.01 2.02
C ALA A 18 -4.40 0.43 2.19
N LEU A 19 -4.06 1.33 1.26
CA LEU A 19 -4.51 2.72 1.27
C LEU A 19 -5.98 2.87 0.89
N ASP A 20 -6.44 2.14 -0.14
CA ASP A 20 -7.84 2.15 -0.58
C ASP A 20 -8.79 1.62 0.51
N ASN A 21 -8.32 0.65 1.29
CA ASN A 21 -9.09 0.06 2.39
C ASN A 21 -8.84 0.71 3.75
N LEU A 22 -8.00 1.75 3.83
CA LEU A 22 -7.61 2.36 5.10
C LEU A 22 -8.82 2.90 5.88
N GLY A 23 -9.84 3.39 5.16
CA GLY A 23 -11.12 3.78 5.73
C GLY A 23 -11.82 2.64 6.47
N GLN A 24 -11.97 1.49 5.81
CA GLN A 24 -12.62 0.31 6.37
C GLN A 24 -11.80 -0.32 7.51
N ILE A 25 -10.47 -0.38 7.36
CA ILE A 25 -9.56 -0.84 8.42
C ILE A 25 -9.67 0.06 9.65
N GLY A 26 -9.70 1.38 9.47
CA GLY A 26 -9.85 2.33 10.57
C GLY A 26 -11.18 2.18 11.29
N GLN A 27 -12.28 2.00 10.54
CA GLN A 27 -13.61 1.80 11.10
C GLN A 27 -13.72 0.48 11.87
N SER A 28 -13.17 -0.61 11.32
CA SER A 28 -13.23 -1.93 11.96
C SER A 28 -12.48 -1.98 13.29
N LEU A 29 -11.44 -1.15 13.44
CA LEU A 29 -10.67 -0.98 14.68
C LEU A 29 -11.25 0.05 15.65
N GLY A 30 -12.41 0.64 15.33
CA GLY A 30 -13.11 1.59 16.20
C GLY A 30 -12.55 3.01 16.19
N TYR A 31 -11.74 3.40 15.20
CA TYR A 31 -11.29 4.79 15.09
C TYR A 31 -12.44 5.72 14.68
N PRO A 32 -12.51 6.95 15.23
CA PRO A 32 -13.49 7.93 14.81
C PRO A 32 -13.19 8.43 13.39
N ALA A 33 -14.24 8.76 12.62
CA ALA A 33 -14.12 9.18 11.22
C ALA A 33 -13.11 10.34 11.00
N LYS A 34 -13.05 11.28 11.95
CA LYS A 34 -12.07 12.40 11.93
C LYS A 34 -10.62 11.91 11.92
N THR A 35 -10.31 10.89 12.72
CA THR A 35 -8.97 10.29 12.79
C THR A 35 -8.65 9.50 11.53
N ILE A 36 -9.62 8.79 10.98
CA ILE A 36 -9.47 8.06 9.71
C ILE A 36 -9.15 9.02 8.55
N ASN A 37 -9.87 10.14 8.44
CA ASN A 37 -9.60 11.18 7.45
C ASN A 37 -8.20 11.79 7.60
N THR A 38 -7.72 11.87 8.83
CA THR A 38 -6.35 12.32 9.13
C THR A 38 -5.33 11.34 8.56
N PHE A 39 -5.52 10.03 8.70
CA PHE A 39 -4.64 9.01 8.13
C PHE A 39 -4.59 9.06 6.59
N VAL A 40 -5.74 9.25 5.94
CA VAL A 40 -5.81 9.42 4.48
C VAL A 40 -5.02 10.65 4.03
N SER A 41 -5.19 11.76 4.74
CA SER A 41 -4.44 13.00 4.48
C SER A 41 -2.93 12.80 4.70
N HIS A 42 -2.56 12.06 5.75
CA HIS A 42 -1.17 11.76 6.05
C HIS A 42 -0.51 10.93 4.93
N SER A 43 -1.24 9.95 4.42
CA SER A 43 -0.79 9.08 3.32
C SER A 43 -0.46 9.89 2.06
N SER A 44 -1.27 10.90 1.73
CA SER A 44 -1.02 11.80 0.60
C SER A 44 0.23 12.67 0.79
N ILE A 45 0.41 13.23 1.98
CA ILE A 45 1.60 14.04 2.32
C ILE A 45 2.87 13.19 2.18
N TRP A 46 2.87 12.00 2.77
CA TRP A 46 4.04 11.11 2.71
C TRP A 46 4.26 10.52 1.32
N SER A 47 3.21 10.32 0.52
CA SER A 47 3.36 9.95 -0.89
C SER A 47 4.08 11.02 -1.69
N TYR A 48 3.74 12.29 -1.48
CA TYR A 48 4.50 13.39 -2.08
C TYR A 48 5.96 13.40 -1.60
N ALA A 49 6.19 13.32 -0.28
CA ALA A 49 7.53 13.28 0.30
C ALA A 49 8.36 12.11 -0.24
N GLY A 50 7.76 10.92 -0.38
CA GLY A 50 8.38 9.73 -0.94
C GLY A 50 8.82 9.92 -2.38
N ARG A 51 7.99 10.56 -3.22
CA ARG A 51 8.34 10.87 -4.62
C ARG A 51 9.55 11.78 -4.70
N VAL A 52 9.56 12.85 -3.89
CA VAL A 52 10.66 13.81 -3.83
C VAL A 52 11.93 13.12 -3.33
N ALA A 53 11.84 12.45 -2.18
CA ALA A 53 12.98 11.80 -1.55
C ALA A 53 13.60 10.72 -2.44
N SER A 54 12.80 9.81 -3.02
CA SER A 54 13.35 8.74 -3.85
C SER A 54 13.92 9.26 -5.16
N GLY A 55 13.32 10.29 -5.77
CA GLY A 55 13.84 10.94 -6.96
C GLY A 55 15.26 11.48 -6.73
N PHE A 56 15.43 12.39 -5.77
CA PHE A 56 16.74 12.98 -5.49
C PHE A 56 17.73 11.99 -4.91
N THR A 57 17.32 11.17 -3.94
CA THR A 57 18.23 10.23 -3.28
C THR A 57 18.74 9.18 -4.25
N SER A 58 17.90 8.68 -5.17
CA SER A 58 18.36 7.70 -6.15
C SER A 58 19.36 8.27 -7.15
N GLU A 59 19.22 9.54 -7.56
CA GLU A 59 20.24 10.23 -8.36
C GLU A 59 21.56 10.40 -7.61
N ILE A 60 21.50 10.84 -6.35
CA ILE A 60 22.70 11.03 -5.51
C ILE A 60 23.41 9.69 -5.28
N LEU A 61 22.66 8.64 -4.96
CA LEU A 61 23.19 7.29 -4.74
C LEU A 61 23.85 6.71 -6.00
N LEU A 62 23.22 6.90 -7.16
CA LEU A 62 23.78 6.43 -8.43
C LEU A 62 25.02 7.23 -8.84
N SER A 63 24.96 8.57 -8.76
CA SER A 63 26.04 9.44 -9.23
C SER A 63 27.28 9.40 -8.34
N ARG A 64 27.10 9.38 -7.01
CA ARG A 64 28.20 9.45 -6.04
C ARG A 64 28.71 8.08 -5.60
N TYR A 65 27.81 7.10 -5.47
CA TYR A 65 28.15 5.78 -4.90
C TYR A 65 28.01 4.63 -5.91
N LYS A 66 27.61 4.91 -7.16
CA LYS A 66 27.32 3.89 -8.19
C LYS A 66 26.33 2.83 -7.71
N PHE A 67 25.47 3.20 -6.76
CA PHE A 67 24.54 2.28 -6.14
C PHE A 67 23.34 2.06 -7.07
N PRO A 68 22.98 0.80 -7.39
CA PRO A 68 21.94 0.53 -8.37
C PRO A 68 20.54 0.84 -7.81
N ARG A 69 19.70 1.50 -8.62
CA ARG A 69 18.33 1.89 -8.20
C ARG A 69 17.42 0.71 -7.91
N THR A 70 17.69 -0.46 -8.47
CA THR A 70 16.97 -1.70 -8.17
C THR A 70 17.14 -2.12 -6.71
N LEU A 71 18.31 -1.87 -6.09
CA LEU A 71 18.51 -2.10 -4.67
C LEU A 71 17.76 -1.08 -3.81
N VAL A 72 17.71 0.19 -4.25
CA VAL A 72 16.88 1.22 -3.59
C VAL A 72 15.41 0.83 -3.62
N LEU A 73 14.91 0.35 -4.77
CA LEU A 73 13.55 -0.18 -4.90
C LEU A 73 13.32 -1.37 -3.95
N THR A 74 14.28 -2.28 -3.85
CA THR A 74 14.18 -3.43 -2.92
C THR A 74 14.07 -2.95 -1.47
N ALA A 75 14.87 -1.97 -1.06
CA ALA A 75 14.78 -1.38 0.27
C ALA A 75 13.41 -0.73 0.54
N VAL A 76 12.84 -0.03 -0.46
CA VAL A 76 11.48 0.54 -0.37
C VAL A 76 10.42 -0.55 -0.23
N LEU A 77 10.54 -1.67 -0.97
CA LEU A 77 9.62 -2.80 -0.85
C LEU A 77 9.69 -3.47 0.53
N LEU A 78 10.90 -3.66 1.08
CA LEU A 78 11.08 -4.17 2.43
C LEU A 78 10.48 -3.25 3.48
N LEU A 79 10.64 -1.93 3.32
CA LEU A 79 10.00 -0.95 4.19
C LEU A 79 8.47 -1.01 4.09
N SER A 80 7.92 -1.23 2.90
CA SER A 80 6.47 -1.43 2.72
C SER A 80 5.97 -2.66 3.47
N CYS A 81 6.75 -3.76 3.51
CA CYS A 81 6.40 -4.93 4.33
C CYS A 81 6.25 -4.57 5.81
N VAL A 82 7.09 -3.70 6.37
CA VAL A 82 6.95 -3.21 7.75
C VAL A 82 5.61 -2.48 7.93
N GLY A 83 5.24 -1.62 6.97
CA GLY A 83 3.93 -0.96 6.98
C GLY A 83 2.76 -1.94 7.01
N HIS A 84 2.81 -3.00 6.20
CA HIS A 84 1.78 -4.05 6.17
C HIS A 84 1.74 -4.86 7.47
N LEU A 85 2.89 -5.19 8.05
CA LEU A 85 2.97 -5.88 9.34
C LEU A 85 2.36 -5.04 10.47
N LEU A 86 2.59 -3.71 10.48
CA LEU A 86 1.99 -2.81 11.46
C LEU A 86 0.46 -2.76 11.37
N ILE A 87 -0.09 -2.84 10.15
CA ILE A 87 -1.54 -2.98 9.94
C ILE A 87 -2.02 -4.33 10.50
N ALA A 88 -1.29 -5.41 10.23
CA ALA A 88 -1.66 -6.76 10.66
C ALA A 88 -1.65 -6.95 12.19
N PHE A 89 -0.66 -6.38 12.90
CA PHE A 89 -0.56 -6.53 14.36
C PHE A 89 -1.53 -5.67 15.17
N SER A 90 -2.16 -4.67 14.55
CA SER A 90 -3.23 -3.86 15.14
C SER A 90 -2.96 -3.32 16.56
N VAL A 91 -1.70 -2.95 16.86
CA VAL A 91 -1.34 -2.33 18.14
C VAL A 91 -1.85 -0.88 18.22
N PRO A 92 -2.06 -0.31 19.41
CA PRO A 92 -2.50 1.08 19.54
C PRO A 92 -1.57 2.03 18.76
N GLN A 93 -2.15 2.98 18.00
CA GLN A 93 -1.43 3.93 17.12
C GLN A 93 -0.71 3.30 15.91
N SER A 94 -0.80 1.99 15.67
CA SER A 94 -0.11 1.35 14.53
C SER A 94 -0.60 1.87 13.18
N LEU A 95 -1.89 2.18 13.05
CA LEU A 95 -2.46 2.70 11.79
C LEU A 95 -1.87 4.05 11.40
N TYR A 96 -1.59 4.91 12.39
CA TYR A 96 -0.99 6.20 12.12
C TYR A 96 0.39 6.01 11.50
N VAL A 97 1.25 5.21 12.15
CA VAL A 97 2.60 4.91 11.66
C VAL A 97 2.55 4.15 10.33
N ALA A 98 1.63 3.20 10.19
CA ALA A 98 1.43 2.45 8.96
C ALA A 98 1.06 3.37 7.79
N SER A 99 0.13 4.32 7.98
CA SER A 99 -0.28 5.28 6.93
C SER A 99 0.87 6.14 6.41
N ILE A 100 1.80 6.51 7.31
CA ILE A 100 3.02 7.24 6.97
C ILE A 100 3.92 6.37 6.10
N ILE A 101 4.22 5.16 6.57
CA ILE A 101 5.16 4.25 5.92
C ILE A 101 4.62 3.81 4.56
N THR A 102 3.36 3.37 4.48
CA THR A 102 2.74 2.92 3.22
C THR A 102 2.59 4.07 2.24
N GLY A 103 2.18 5.26 2.69
CA GLY A 103 2.14 6.47 1.88
C GLY A 103 3.50 6.80 1.27
N PHE A 104 4.55 6.84 2.10
CA PHE A 104 5.93 7.09 1.65
C PHE A 104 6.41 6.05 0.64
N CYS A 105 6.19 4.75 0.92
CA CYS A 105 6.63 3.67 0.03
C CYS A 105 5.94 3.73 -1.33
N LEU A 106 4.62 4.00 -1.37
CA LEU A 106 3.89 4.16 -2.62
C LEU A 106 4.42 5.34 -3.42
N GLY A 107 4.69 6.46 -2.74
CA GLY A 107 5.30 7.64 -3.35
C GLY A 107 6.67 7.35 -3.95
N ALA A 108 7.53 6.70 -3.18
CA ALA A 108 8.91 6.40 -3.56
C ALA A 108 9.02 5.43 -4.75
N LEU A 109 8.04 4.53 -4.92
CA LEU A 109 8.05 3.47 -5.93
C LEU A 109 8.04 4.02 -7.35
N TRP A 110 7.24 5.04 -7.65
CA TRP A 110 7.05 5.52 -9.03
C TRP A 110 8.30 6.15 -9.65
N PRO A 111 8.99 7.12 -9.01
CA PRO A 111 10.24 7.66 -9.57
C PRO A 111 11.31 6.59 -9.79
N LEU A 112 11.41 5.63 -8.85
CA LEU A 112 12.35 4.51 -8.97
C LEU A 112 12.02 3.62 -10.16
N VAL A 113 10.74 3.28 -10.37
CA VAL A 113 10.30 2.49 -11.53
C VAL A 113 10.62 3.20 -12.84
N TYR A 114 10.35 4.52 -12.94
CA TYR A 114 10.63 5.29 -14.15
C TYR A 114 12.13 5.27 -14.49
N ALA A 115 12.98 5.50 -13.49
CA ALA A 115 14.43 5.48 -13.67
C ALA A 115 14.96 4.07 -13.98
N ILE A 116 14.46 3.02 -13.32
CA ILE A 116 14.91 1.64 -13.57
C ILE A 116 14.56 1.20 -15.00
N ILE A 117 13.37 1.55 -15.51
CA ILE A 117 12.98 1.18 -16.88
C ILE A 117 13.92 1.84 -17.90
N SER A 118 14.21 3.14 -17.74
CA SER A 118 15.10 3.84 -18.67
C SER A 118 16.55 3.36 -18.56
N GLU A 119 17.04 3.02 -17.36
CA GLU A 119 18.41 2.55 -17.14
C GLU A 119 18.63 1.12 -17.65
N VAL A 120 17.71 0.19 -17.37
CA VAL A 120 17.91 -1.23 -17.66
C VAL A 120 17.53 -1.60 -19.09
N PHE A 121 16.48 -0.97 -19.64
CA PHE A 121 15.94 -1.34 -20.96
C PHE A 121 16.17 -0.26 -22.02
N GLY A 122 16.71 0.88 -21.63
CA GLY A 122 16.97 2.01 -22.52
C GLY A 122 15.69 2.75 -22.93
N LEU A 123 15.88 3.80 -23.73
CA LEU A 123 14.81 4.71 -24.11
C LEU A 123 14.04 4.29 -25.37
N LYS A 124 14.59 3.36 -26.17
CA LYS A 124 14.04 2.98 -27.49
C LYS A 124 12.58 2.50 -27.45
N TYR A 125 12.22 1.72 -26.43
CA TYR A 125 10.87 1.20 -26.23
C TYR A 125 10.28 1.61 -24.87
N TYR A 126 10.78 2.71 -24.30
CA TYR A 126 10.45 3.13 -22.93
C TYR A 126 8.95 3.20 -22.67
N SER A 127 8.20 3.89 -23.54
CA SER A 127 6.75 4.06 -23.38
C SER A 127 6.00 2.74 -23.36
N THR A 128 6.38 1.78 -24.21
CA THR A 128 5.77 0.44 -24.24
C THR A 128 6.07 -0.32 -22.95
N LEU A 129 7.33 -0.35 -22.53
CA LEU A 129 7.77 -1.04 -21.33
C LEU A 129 7.15 -0.45 -20.06
N PHE A 130 7.06 0.88 -20.03
CA PHE A 130 6.38 1.62 -18.99
C PHE A 130 4.90 1.24 -18.88
N ASN A 131 4.17 1.25 -20.01
CA ASN A 131 2.75 0.88 -20.03
C ASN A 131 2.53 -0.59 -19.63
N VAL A 132 3.39 -1.52 -20.05
CA VAL A 132 3.32 -2.92 -19.59
C VAL A 132 3.55 -3.02 -18.08
N GLY A 133 4.49 -2.23 -17.54
CA GLY A 133 4.75 -2.17 -16.10
C GLY A 133 3.58 -1.56 -15.31
N THR A 134 2.98 -0.48 -15.78
CA THR A 134 1.87 0.19 -15.08
C THR A 134 0.60 -0.63 -15.09
N VAL A 135 0.31 -1.39 -16.16
CA VAL A 135 -0.83 -2.32 -16.23
C VAL A 135 -0.74 -3.42 -15.17
N ALA A 136 0.45 -3.78 -14.70
CA ALA A 136 0.62 -4.72 -13.60
C ALA A 136 0.04 -4.19 -12.27
N SER A 137 0.03 -2.86 -12.07
CA SER A 137 -0.52 -2.22 -10.86
C SER A 137 -2.03 -2.39 -10.69
N PRO A 138 -2.91 -2.06 -11.67
CA PRO A 138 -4.35 -2.28 -11.53
C PRO A 138 -4.70 -3.77 -11.52
N ILE A 139 -3.93 -4.65 -12.16
CA ILE A 139 -4.13 -6.11 -12.03
C ILE A 139 -3.89 -6.54 -10.58
N GLY A 140 -2.76 -6.13 -9.98
CA GLY A 140 -2.43 -6.41 -8.58
C GLY A 140 -3.47 -5.83 -7.63
N ALA A 141 -3.85 -4.56 -7.83
CA ALA A 141 -4.87 -3.91 -7.02
C ALA A 141 -6.23 -4.58 -7.16
N TYR A 142 -6.67 -4.98 -8.35
CA TYR A 142 -7.93 -5.69 -8.52
C TYR A 142 -7.93 -7.05 -7.79
N LEU A 143 -6.88 -7.83 -7.95
CA LEU A 143 -6.75 -9.14 -7.29
C LEU A 143 -6.73 -8.99 -5.76
N LEU A 144 -5.97 -8.03 -5.24
CA LEU A 144 -5.81 -7.85 -3.80
C LEU A 144 -6.99 -7.11 -3.16
N ASN A 145 -7.51 -6.07 -3.81
CA ASN A 145 -8.60 -5.25 -3.28
C ASN A 145 -9.96 -5.92 -3.46
N VAL A 146 -10.30 -6.38 -4.67
CA VAL A 146 -11.62 -6.94 -4.96
C VAL A 146 -11.70 -8.42 -4.58
N ARG A 147 -10.75 -9.23 -5.05
CA ARG A 147 -10.85 -10.70 -4.91
C ARG A 147 -10.40 -11.20 -3.55
N ALA A 148 -9.42 -10.57 -2.94
CA ALA A 148 -8.94 -10.96 -1.62
C ALA A 148 -9.62 -10.15 -0.51
N ALA A 149 -9.33 -8.85 -0.40
CA ALA A 149 -9.84 -8.02 0.70
C ALA A 149 -11.37 -7.96 0.71
N GLY A 150 -12.00 -7.57 -0.41
CA GLY A 150 -13.46 -7.48 -0.52
C GLY A 150 -14.18 -8.78 -0.16
N TYR A 151 -13.73 -9.92 -0.71
CA TYR A 151 -14.28 -11.23 -0.37
C TYR A 151 -14.15 -11.54 1.14
N LEU A 152 -12.98 -11.27 1.73
CA LEU A 152 -12.74 -11.55 3.15
C LEU A 152 -13.59 -10.67 4.06
N TYR A 153 -13.73 -9.39 3.71
CA TYR A 153 -14.57 -8.43 4.42
C TYR A 153 -16.05 -8.81 4.32
N ASP A 154 -16.54 -9.20 3.15
CA ASP A 154 -17.92 -9.63 2.92
C ASP A 154 -18.26 -10.91 3.70
N VAL A 155 -17.34 -11.89 3.70
CA VAL A 155 -17.51 -13.13 4.46
C VAL A 155 -17.61 -12.86 5.96
N GLU A 156 -16.73 -12.02 6.50
CA GLU A 156 -16.75 -11.70 7.93
C GLU A 156 -17.96 -10.83 8.31
N ALA A 157 -18.36 -9.89 7.46
CA ALA A 157 -19.60 -9.13 7.64
C ALA A 157 -20.82 -10.06 7.63
N ALA A 158 -20.92 -11.00 6.68
CA ALA A 158 -22.01 -11.98 6.66
C ALA A 158 -22.03 -12.84 7.94
N ARG A 159 -20.87 -13.26 8.43
CA ARG A 159 -20.74 -14.02 9.69
C ARG A 159 -21.24 -13.22 10.90
N GLN A 160 -20.91 -11.92 10.97
CA GLN A 160 -21.34 -11.04 12.06
C GLN A 160 -22.83 -10.70 12.03
N HIS A 161 -23.44 -10.71 10.83
CA HIS A 161 -24.85 -10.39 10.62
C HIS A 161 -25.75 -11.62 10.42
N GLY A 162 -25.33 -12.80 10.90
CA GLY A 162 -26.19 -14.00 10.93
C GLY A 162 -26.45 -14.63 9.55
N GLY A 163 -25.54 -14.44 8.59
CA GLY A 163 -25.55 -15.13 7.29
C GLY A 163 -26.31 -14.43 6.17
N THR A 164 -26.92 -13.25 6.39
CA THR A 164 -27.67 -12.52 5.36
C THR A 164 -27.27 -11.04 5.31
N LEU A 165 -26.67 -10.59 4.20
CA LEU A 165 -26.30 -9.19 3.93
C LEU A 165 -27.43 -8.37 3.25
N ALA A 166 -28.64 -8.93 3.14
CA ALA A 166 -29.77 -8.26 2.51
C ALA A 166 -30.38 -7.22 3.47
N GLY A 167 -30.08 -5.94 3.25
CA GLY A 167 -30.72 -4.81 3.94
C GLY A 167 -30.07 -4.35 5.25
N VAL A 168 -28.92 -4.91 5.63
CA VAL A 168 -28.15 -4.52 6.82
C VAL A 168 -26.87 -3.78 6.42
N ASP A 169 -26.39 -2.89 7.28
CA ASP A 169 -25.11 -2.18 7.13
C ASP A 169 -23.98 -3.19 6.81
N LYS A 170 -23.36 -3.08 5.63
CA LYS A 170 -22.36 -4.04 5.11
C LYS A 170 -20.98 -3.87 5.75
N THR A 171 -20.90 -3.04 6.78
CA THR A 171 -19.64 -2.66 7.40
C THR A 171 -19.17 -3.78 8.32
N CYS A 172 -18.09 -4.47 7.94
CA CYS A 172 -17.39 -5.41 8.82
C CYS A 172 -16.91 -4.67 10.07
N LYS A 173 -17.42 -5.07 11.23
CA LYS A 173 -16.87 -4.63 12.51
C LYS A 173 -15.65 -5.51 12.76
N GLY A 174 -14.54 -4.99 13.28
CA GLY A 174 -13.38 -5.83 13.54
C GLY A 174 -13.70 -6.97 14.51
N VAL A 175 -12.76 -7.90 14.71
CA VAL A 175 -12.86 -8.83 15.83
C VAL A 175 -13.10 -7.99 17.08
N CYS A 176 -14.13 -8.30 17.87
CA CYS A 176 -14.28 -7.77 19.23
C CYS A 176 -13.04 -8.22 20.02
N SER A 177 -11.92 -7.54 19.81
CA SER A 177 -10.72 -7.64 20.60
C SER A 177 -11.18 -7.23 21.97
N ALA A 178 -11.25 -8.23 22.84
CA ALA A 178 -12.01 -8.19 24.05
C ALA A 178 -11.81 -6.85 24.77
N SER A 179 -12.93 -6.17 25.07
CA SER A 179 -13.04 -5.32 26.25
C SER A 179 -12.90 -6.20 27.52
N ARG A 180 -11.85 -7.01 27.58
CA ARG A 180 -11.43 -7.69 28.79
C ARG A 180 -10.64 -6.66 29.58
N SER A 181 -11.33 -6.13 30.57
CA SER A 181 -10.83 -5.43 31.75
C SER A 181 -9.97 -4.19 31.50
N ARG A 182 -10.61 -3.02 31.51
CA ARG A 182 -10.21 -1.99 32.48
C ARG A 182 -11.46 -1.54 33.21
N SER A 183 -11.56 -2.03 34.43
CA SER A 183 -12.34 -1.51 35.55
C SER A 183 -12.18 -0.01 35.72
#